data_AF-A0A660THH2-F1
#
_entry.id   AF-A0A660THH2-F1
#
_cell.length_a   1.000
_cell.length_b   1.000
_cell.length_c   1.000
_cell.angle_alpha   90.00
_cell.angle_beta   90.00
_cell.angle_gamma   90.00
#
_symmetry.space_group_name_H-M   'P 1'
#
loop_
_entity.id
_entity.type
_entity.pdbx_description
1 polymer ?
#
loop_
_entity_poly.entity_id
_entity_poly.type
_entity_poly.pdbx_seq_one_letter_code
_entity_poly.pdbx_strand_id
1 'polypeptide(L)'
;MKTPLFETSWNHSVSRISGWTREHWDEAFKMQMAVIMDSASAAGSRQRLPGPRSHHGLDADELEGFTRSFIMAGPWLYSSTTGCFEWKDRNYDVASFYRRGFLAGTDPNHPEYWGDIYDYAQHLV
;
A
#
# COMPACT_ATOMS: atom_id res chain seq x y z
N MET A 1 -12.80 14.70 21.92
CA MET A 1 -12.08 15.33 20.79
C MET A 1 -11.79 14.23 19.78
N LYS A 2 -12.06 14.45 18.49
CA LYS A 2 -11.58 13.53 17.44
C LYS A 2 -10.05 13.65 17.40
N THR A 3 -9.34 12.53 17.41
CA THR A 3 -7.89 12.51 17.21
C THR A 3 -7.57 13.25 15.91
N PRO A 4 -6.63 14.20 15.89
CA PRO A 4 -6.24 14.86 14.66
C PRO A 4 -5.77 13.82 13.65
N LEU A 5 -6.13 14.01 12.37
CA LEU A 5 -5.77 13.10 11.28
C LEU A 5 -4.26 13.12 10.99
N PHE A 6 -3.60 14.24 11.33
CA PHE A 6 -2.18 14.48 11.14
C PHE A 6 -1.56 15.07 12.42
N GLU A 7 -0.39 14.59 12.80
CA GLU A 7 0.48 15.12 13.85
C GLU A 7 1.32 16.30 13.33
N THR A 8 1.62 16.30 12.04
CA THR A 8 2.36 17.37 11.37
C THR A 8 1.60 18.71 11.46
N SER A 9 2.30 19.79 11.82
CA SER A 9 1.74 21.13 11.85
C SER A 9 1.63 21.76 10.46
N TRP A 10 0.48 22.38 10.17
CA TRP A 10 0.19 23.08 8.92
C TRP A 10 1.18 24.23 8.65
N ASN A 11 1.63 24.36 7.41
CA ASN A 11 2.51 25.45 6.97
C ASN A 11 2.02 26.11 5.67
N HIS A 12 1.31 27.23 5.82
CA HIS A 12 0.77 28.00 4.70
C HIS A 12 1.80 28.87 3.96
N SER A 13 3.04 28.97 4.45
CA SER A 13 4.10 29.67 3.72
C SER A 13 4.66 28.83 2.57
N VAL A 14 4.62 27.49 2.69
CA VAL A 14 5.10 26.55 1.66
C VAL A 14 3.98 25.93 0.83
N SER A 15 2.78 25.78 1.39
CA SER A 15 1.57 25.43 0.64
C SER A 15 0.43 26.35 1.03
N ARG A 16 0.19 27.37 0.22
CA ARG A 16 -0.74 28.46 0.55
C ARG A 16 -2.17 27.98 0.83
N ILE A 17 -2.65 27.00 0.08
CA ILE A 17 -4.05 26.54 0.16
C ILE A 17 -4.20 25.46 1.23
N SER A 18 -3.47 24.35 1.11
CA SER A 18 -3.67 23.22 2.02
C SER A 18 -2.87 23.32 3.31
N GLY A 19 -1.78 24.09 3.35
CA GLY A 19 -0.81 24.04 4.44
C GLY A 19 0.00 22.73 4.49
N TRP A 20 -0.21 21.80 3.55
CA TRP A 20 0.50 20.52 3.52
C TRP A 20 1.93 20.69 3.05
N THR A 21 2.81 20.03 3.78
CA THR A 21 4.25 19.92 3.50
C THR A 21 4.58 18.50 3.06
N ARG A 22 5.85 18.21 2.79
CA ARG A 22 6.30 16.84 2.51
C ARG A 22 5.98 15.89 3.65
N GLU A 23 6.07 16.36 4.89
CA GLU A 23 5.82 15.59 6.11
C GLU A 23 4.34 15.15 6.21
N HIS A 24 3.40 15.97 5.74
CA HIS A 24 1.99 15.57 5.67
C HIS A 24 1.77 14.42 4.67
N TRP A 25 2.46 14.46 3.53
CA TRP A 25 2.40 13.39 2.54
C TRP A 25 3.08 12.10 3.04
N ASP A 26 4.17 12.22 3.79
CA ASP A 26 4.83 11.09 4.46
C ASP A 26 3.91 10.46 5.52
N GLU A 27 3.22 11.28 6.31
CA GLU A 27 2.25 10.81 7.30
C GLU A 27 1.02 10.15 6.63
N ALA A 28 0.49 10.74 5.55
CA ALA A 28 -0.58 10.15 4.76
C ALA A 28 -0.17 8.80 4.14
N PHE A 29 1.07 8.68 3.70
CA PHE A 29 1.64 7.42 3.23
C PHE A 29 1.68 6.38 4.34
N LYS A 30 2.30 6.70 5.49
CA LYS A 30 2.40 5.78 6.65
C LYS A 30 1.04 5.29 7.12
N MET A 31 0.07 6.20 7.21
CA MET A 31 -1.30 5.86 7.60
C MET A 31 -1.94 4.86 6.63
N GLN A 32 -1.87 5.10 5.32
CA GLN A 32 -2.47 4.22 4.33
C GLN A 32 -1.70 2.89 4.21
N MET A 33 -0.37 2.94 4.18
CA MET A 33 0.48 1.77 4.01
C MET A 33 0.38 0.81 5.20
N ALA A 34 0.23 1.33 6.43
CA ALA A 34 -0.02 0.50 7.60
C ALA A 34 -1.30 -0.34 7.44
N VAL A 35 -2.40 0.29 7.00
CA VAL A 35 -3.68 -0.42 6.77
C VAL A 35 -3.55 -1.45 5.64
N ILE A 36 -2.85 -1.10 4.56
CA ILE A 36 -2.58 -2.02 3.44
C ILE A 36 -1.83 -3.25 3.94
N MET A 37 -0.69 -3.07 4.63
CA MET A 37 0.12 -4.18 5.13
C MET A 37 -0.63 -5.02 6.16
N ASP A 38 -1.44 -4.41 7.03
CA ASP A 38 -2.19 -5.10 8.06
C ASP A 38 -3.37 -5.93 7.53
N SER A 39 -3.91 -5.57 6.36
CA SER A 39 -5.01 -6.32 5.73
C SER A 39 -4.56 -7.22 4.59
N ALA A 40 -3.25 -7.38 4.39
CA ALA A 40 -2.72 -8.28 3.38
C ALA A 40 -2.79 -9.76 3.82
N SER A 41 -2.73 -10.66 2.85
CA SER A 41 -2.50 -12.09 3.04
C SER A 41 -1.16 -12.37 3.71
N ALA A 42 -0.95 -13.61 4.16
CA ALA A 42 0.27 -14.00 4.86
C ALA A 42 1.54 -13.77 4.02
N ALA A 43 1.51 -14.12 2.72
CA ALA A 43 2.65 -13.86 1.83
C ALA A 43 2.70 -12.39 1.35
N GLY A 44 1.64 -11.62 1.58
CA GLY A 44 1.55 -10.20 1.27
C GLY A 44 1.14 -9.90 -0.17
N SER A 45 0.83 -10.91 -0.98
CA SER A 45 0.53 -10.74 -2.41
C SER A 45 -0.93 -10.46 -2.73
N ARG A 46 -1.81 -10.51 -1.71
CA ARG A 46 -3.26 -10.33 -1.84
C ARG A 46 -3.78 -9.38 -0.76
N GLN A 47 -4.57 -8.39 -1.17
CA GLN A 47 -5.12 -7.39 -0.28
C GLN A 47 -6.54 -7.77 0.20
N ARG A 48 -6.66 -8.27 1.42
CA ARG A 48 -7.90 -8.87 1.96
C ARG A 48 -8.75 -7.86 2.72
N LEU A 49 -9.24 -6.85 2.03
CA LEU A 49 -10.13 -5.85 2.62
C LEU A 49 -11.55 -6.43 2.85
N PRO A 50 -12.17 -6.17 4.01
CA PRO A 50 -13.54 -6.61 4.26
C PRO A 50 -14.53 -5.77 3.43
N GLY A 51 -15.62 -6.39 2.98
CA GLY A 51 -16.71 -5.70 2.30
C GLY A 51 -17.22 -6.43 1.06
N PRO A 52 -18.19 -5.82 0.34
CA PRO A 52 -18.64 -6.33 -0.95
C PRO A 52 -17.49 -6.30 -1.97
N ARG A 53 -17.42 -7.35 -2.80
CA ARG A 53 -16.50 -7.42 -3.93
C ARG A 53 -16.95 -6.47 -5.03
N SER A 54 -16.01 -6.00 -5.85
CA SER A 54 -16.33 -5.28 -7.07
C SER A 54 -16.95 -6.22 -8.13
N HIS A 55 -17.38 -5.63 -9.24
CA HIS A 55 -17.83 -6.39 -10.40
C HIS A 55 -16.75 -7.27 -11.03
N HIS A 56 -15.47 -7.04 -10.72
CA HIS A 56 -14.33 -7.81 -11.23
C HIS A 56 -13.98 -9.04 -10.37
N GLY A 57 -14.64 -9.20 -9.21
CA GLY A 57 -14.49 -10.37 -8.36
C GLY A 57 -13.30 -10.30 -7.40
N LEU A 58 -13.20 -11.30 -6.51
CA LEU A 58 -12.26 -11.28 -5.39
C LEU A 58 -10.80 -11.22 -5.84
N ASP A 59 -10.43 -12.06 -6.79
CA ASP A 59 -9.02 -12.19 -7.18
C ASP A 59 -8.49 -10.90 -7.78
N ALA A 60 -9.31 -10.19 -8.57
CA ALA A 60 -8.99 -8.87 -9.09
C ALA A 60 -8.90 -7.83 -7.97
N ASP A 61 -9.88 -7.78 -7.07
CA ASP A 61 -9.89 -6.83 -5.95
C ASP A 61 -8.65 -6.98 -5.05
N GLU A 62 -8.31 -8.22 -4.69
CA GLU A 62 -7.16 -8.52 -3.85
C GLU A 62 -5.82 -8.21 -4.55
N LEU A 63 -5.73 -8.47 -5.86
CA LEU A 63 -4.55 -8.14 -6.67
C LEU A 63 -4.37 -6.62 -6.79
N GLU A 64 -5.42 -5.92 -7.22
CA GLU A 64 -5.38 -4.48 -7.44
C GLU A 64 -5.07 -3.72 -6.16
N GLY A 65 -5.57 -4.18 -5.01
CA GLY A 65 -5.22 -3.60 -3.72
C GLY A 65 -3.72 -3.67 -3.43
N PHE A 66 -3.05 -4.77 -3.82
CA PHE A 66 -1.60 -4.89 -3.73
C PHE A 66 -0.91 -4.00 -4.76
N THR A 67 -1.22 -4.12 -6.06
CA THR A 67 -0.46 -3.44 -7.12
C THR A 67 -0.67 -1.93 -7.11
N ARG A 68 -1.90 -1.44 -6.90
CA ARG A 68 -2.19 0.01 -6.90
C ARG A 68 -1.54 0.75 -5.74
N SER A 69 -1.27 0.07 -4.62
CA SER A 69 -0.53 0.68 -3.51
C SER A 69 0.91 1.07 -3.90
N PHE A 70 1.48 0.43 -4.93
CA PHE A 70 2.85 0.68 -5.38
C PHE A 70 3.05 2.10 -5.93
N ILE A 71 1.99 2.76 -6.41
CA ILE A 71 2.06 4.15 -6.87
C ILE A 71 2.52 5.11 -5.76
N MET A 72 2.20 4.78 -4.51
CA MET A 72 2.66 5.53 -3.33
C MET A 72 3.98 4.97 -2.81
N ALA A 73 4.12 3.65 -2.76
CA ALA A 73 5.29 3.01 -2.16
C ALA A 73 6.58 3.19 -2.97
N GLY A 74 6.53 3.17 -4.31
CA GLY A 74 7.71 3.30 -5.16
C GLY A 74 8.47 4.62 -4.91
N PRO A 75 7.83 5.79 -5.04
CA PRO A 75 8.47 7.08 -4.73
C PRO A 75 8.93 7.19 -3.28
N TRP A 76 8.16 6.64 -2.34
CA TRP A 76 8.54 6.66 -0.92
C TRP A 76 9.81 5.84 -0.67
N LEU A 77 9.85 4.60 -1.18
CA LEU A 77 11.00 3.69 -1.10
C LEU A 77 12.25 4.31 -1.74
N TYR A 78 12.12 4.98 -2.88
CA TYR A 78 13.23 5.70 -3.52
C TYR A 78 13.84 6.77 -2.59
N SER A 79 13.01 7.42 -1.79
CA SER A 79 13.47 8.43 -0.83
C SER A 79 13.84 7.87 0.56
N SER A 80 13.58 6.59 0.81
CA SER A 80 13.78 5.94 2.09
C SER A 80 15.19 5.38 2.20
N THR A 81 15.82 5.53 3.37
CA THR A 81 17.15 4.96 3.64
C THR A 81 17.09 3.51 4.09
N THR A 82 16.00 3.11 4.75
CA THR A 82 15.84 1.77 5.34
C THR A 82 14.78 0.93 4.64
N GLY A 83 13.86 1.55 3.91
CA GLY A 83 12.65 0.89 3.42
C GLY A 83 11.61 0.60 4.51
N CYS A 84 11.85 1.09 5.73
CA CYS A 84 11.02 0.83 6.91
C CYS A 84 10.51 2.13 7.53
N PHE A 85 9.34 2.08 8.16
CA PHE A 85 8.85 3.17 9.00
C PHE A 85 8.19 2.65 10.27
N GLU A 86 8.12 3.50 11.29
CA GLU A 86 7.34 3.27 12.49
C GLU A 86 6.02 4.05 12.43
N TRP A 87 4.93 3.40 12.84
CA TRP A 87 3.60 4.02 12.91
C TRP A 87 2.77 3.37 14.03
N LYS A 88 2.31 4.18 15.00
CA LYS A 88 1.53 3.73 16.16
C LYS A 88 2.18 2.54 16.88
N ASP A 89 3.44 2.72 17.28
CA ASP A 89 4.24 1.73 18.02
C ASP A 89 4.48 0.40 17.29
N ARG A 90 4.35 0.39 15.95
CA ARG A 90 4.61 -0.78 15.10
C ARG A 90 5.58 -0.42 13.98
N ASN A 91 6.48 -1.35 13.68
CA ASN A 91 7.43 -1.24 12.58
C ASN A 91 6.87 -1.91 11.31
N TYR A 92 6.98 -1.19 10.20
CA TYR A 92 6.53 -1.62 8.89
C TYR A 92 7.72 -1.66 7.94
N ASP A 93 8.09 -2.86 7.49
CA ASP A 93 9.11 -3.06 6.45
C ASP A 93 8.43 -3.15 5.08
N VAL A 94 8.37 -2.01 4.39
CA VAL A 94 7.69 -1.85 3.11
C VAL A 94 8.45 -2.60 2.01
N ALA A 95 9.78 -2.54 2.04
CA ALA A 95 10.62 -3.20 1.04
C ALA A 95 10.44 -4.73 1.08
N SER A 96 10.52 -5.32 2.28
CA SER A 96 10.30 -6.76 2.46
C SER A 96 8.87 -7.18 2.17
N PHE A 97 7.87 -6.34 2.49
CA PHE A 97 6.48 -6.59 2.14
C PHE A 97 6.30 -6.77 0.63
N TYR A 98 6.72 -5.79 -0.18
CA TYR A 98 6.60 -5.91 -1.64
C TYR A 98 7.46 -7.03 -2.20
N ARG A 99 8.68 -7.24 -1.69
CA ARG A 99 9.53 -8.35 -2.14
C ARG A 99 8.84 -9.70 -1.96
N ARG A 100 8.23 -9.96 -0.79
CA ARG A 100 7.50 -11.22 -0.53
C ARG A 100 6.25 -11.32 -1.41
N GLY A 101 5.48 -10.23 -1.50
CA GLY A 101 4.28 -10.16 -2.32
C GLY A 101 4.55 -10.46 -3.80
N PHE A 102 5.59 -9.87 -4.39
CA PHE A 102 5.98 -10.15 -5.78
C PHE A 102 6.39 -11.60 -6.00
N LEU A 103 7.20 -12.17 -5.10
CA LEU A 103 7.66 -13.56 -5.23
C LEU A 103 6.48 -14.55 -5.13
N ALA A 104 5.55 -14.32 -4.20
CA ALA A 104 4.37 -15.15 -4.03
C ALA A 104 3.34 -14.96 -5.14
N GLY A 105 3.15 -13.73 -5.61
CA GLY A 105 2.16 -13.39 -6.62
C GLY A 105 2.55 -13.82 -8.03
N THR A 106 3.83 -13.95 -8.32
CA THR A 106 4.34 -14.33 -9.66
C THR A 106 4.77 -15.80 -9.78
N ASP A 107 4.73 -16.58 -8.69
CA ASP A 107 4.99 -18.04 -8.72
C ASP A 107 3.71 -18.84 -9.00
N PRO A 108 3.59 -19.53 -10.15
CA PRO A 108 2.42 -20.32 -10.51
C PRO A 108 2.09 -21.48 -9.55
N ASN A 109 3.05 -21.89 -8.71
CA ASN A 109 2.85 -22.96 -7.74
C ASN A 109 2.45 -22.44 -6.36
N HIS A 110 2.48 -21.13 -6.15
CA HIS A 110 2.15 -20.53 -4.86
C HIS A 110 0.62 -20.37 -4.73
N PRO A 111 0.01 -20.65 -3.57
CA PRO A 111 -1.44 -20.52 -3.37
C PRO A 111 -2.00 -19.11 -3.59
N GLU A 112 -1.14 -18.10 -3.58
CA GLU A 112 -1.52 -16.70 -3.80
C GLU A 112 -1.17 -16.19 -5.22
N TYR A 113 -0.74 -17.08 -6.13
CA TYR A 113 -0.43 -16.75 -7.53
C TYR A 113 -1.50 -15.87 -8.15
N TRP A 114 -1.10 -14.81 -8.84
CA TRP A 114 -2.03 -13.84 -9.41
C TRP A 114 -2.87 -14.41 -10.53
N GLY A 115 -2.36 -15.41 -11.25
CA GLY A 115 -3.03 -16.01 -12.40
C GLY A 115 -2.32 -15.65 -13.70
N ASP A 116 -2.66 -16.39 -14.76
CA ASP A 116 -2.10 -16.15 -16.08
C ASP A 116 -2.58 -14.83 -16.68
N ILE A 117 -1.75 -14.24 -17.53
CA ILE A 117 -2.11 -13.07 -18.32
C ILE A 117 -2.96 -13.52 -19.51
N TYR A 118 -4.14 -12.93 -19.67
CA TYR A 118 -5.04 -13.16 -20.80
C TYR A 118 -5.72 -11.84 -21.23
N ASP A 119 -6.48 -11.86 -22.32
CA ASP A 119 -7.11 -10.65 -22.86
C ASP A 119 -8.11 -10.04 -21.86
N TYR A 120 -8.06 -8.72 -21.67
CA TYR A 120 -8.80 -7.97 -20.64
C TYR A 120 -8.55 -8.39 -19.18
N ALA A 121 -7.46 -9.11 -18.90
CA ALA A 121 -7.09 -9.46 -17.54
C ALA A 121 -6.68 -8.23 -16.71
N GLN A 122 -7.21 -8.14 -15.49
CA GLN A 122 -6.73 -7.16 -14.49
C GLN A 122 -5.27 -7.41 -14.06
N HIS A 123 -4.69 -8.57 -14.43
CA HIS A 123 -3.27 -8.91 -14.20
C HIS A 123 -2.27 -7.98 -14.92
N LEU A 124 -2.72 -7.12 -15.83
CA LEU A 124 -1.91 -6.21 -16.63
C LEU A 124 -1.95 -4.73 -16.18
N VAL A 125 -2.69 -4.41 -15.11
CA VAL A 125 -2.97 -3.01 -14.68
C VAL A 125 -2.00 -2.49 -13.63
#